data_AF-A0A378X6W6-F1
#
_entry.id   AF-A0A378X6W6-F1
#
_cell.length_a   1.000
_cell.length_b   1.000
_cell.length_c   1.000
_cell.angle_alpha   90.00
_cell.angle_beta   90.00
_cell.angle_gamma   90.00
#
_symmetry.space_group_name_H-M   'P 1'
#
loop_
_entity.id
_entity.type
_entity.pdbx_description
1 polymer ?
#
loop_
_entity_poly.entity_id
_entity_poly.type
_entity_poly.pdbx_seq_one_letter_code
_entity_poly.pdbx_strand_id
1 'polypeptide(L)'
;MTRSIQIHVKYCDEIIRHADDFRYTVVGAYTGIYPVSEFPVLVPKICFNIEIFIPADYEDFYAKPLKVEVTKDDEPVSNIEMQPVEKDTVPFFGSGEEPQTLVCNLHHTVNWFPLDQECKLRVRLSIDGHIIAQSEPLKVIQLANDQKPVN
;
A
#
# COMPACT_ATOMS: atom_id res chain seq x y z
N MET A 1 -3.95 17.22 -19.99
CA MET A 1 -3.88 16.90 -18.55
C MET A 1 -2.91 15.74 -18.41
N THR A 2 -1.79 15.93 -17.73
CA THR A 2 -0.84 14.84 -17.46
C THR A 2 -1.49 13.87 -16.48
N ARG A 3 -1.62 12.59 -16.84
CA ARG A 3 -2.18 11.58 -15.94
C ARG A 3 -1.15 11.25 -14.85
N SER A 4 -1.59 11.26 -13.60
CA SER A 4 -0.75 10.93 -12.45
C SER A 4 -0.90 9.45 -12.09
N ILE A 5 0.21 8.82 -11.67
CA ILE A 5 0.16 7.49 -11.05
C ILE A 5 -0.61 7.60 -9.72
N GLN A 6 -1.51 6.65 -9.46
CA GLN A 6 -2.28 6.59 -8.22
C GLN A 6 -1.94 5.32 -7.43
N ILE A 7 -1.89 5.43 -6.10
CA ILE A 7 -1.66 4.30 -5.20
C ILE A 7 -2.82 4.23 -4.22
N HIS A 8 -3.54 3.11 -4.25
CA HIS A 8 -4.60 2.77 -3.31
C HIS A 8 -4.10 1.65 -2.41
N VAL A 9 -4.35 1.77 -1.11
CA VAL A 9 -3.91 0.79 -0.12
C VAL A 9 -5.07 0.39 0.77
N LYS A 10 -5.34 -0.91 0.84
CA LYS A 10 -6.22 -1.51 1.85
C LYS A 10 -5.31 -2.10 2.93
N TYR A 11 -5.28 -1.45 4.07
CA TYR A 11 -4.53 -1.91 5.24
C TYR A 11 -5.38 -2.94 5.98
N CYS A 12 -4.76 -4.01 6.49
CA CYS A 12 -5.47 -5.11 7.12
C CYS A 12 -4.58 -5.94 8.04
N ASP A 13 -5.19 -6.82 8.84
CA ASP A 13 -4.45 -7.76 9.70
C ASP A 13 -3.92 -8.96 8.92
N GLU A 14 -4.66 -9.40 7.90
CA GLU A 14 -4.32 -10.60 7.12
C GLU A 14 -4.84 -10.52 5.68
N ILE A 15 -4.09 -11.13 4.76
CA ILE A 15 -4.50 -11.37 3.37
C ILE A 15 -4.45 -12.87 3.09
N ILE A 16 -5.62 -13.46 2.86
CA ILE A 16 -5.76 -14.88 2.51
C ILE A 16 -5.86 -14.98 1.00
N ARG A 17 -4.88 -15.61 0.36
CA ARG A 17 -4.92 -15.92 -1.08
C ARG A 17 -5.72 -17.21 -1.30
N HIS A 18 -6.65 -17.19 -2.25
CA HIS A 18 -7.43 -18.37 -2.64
C HIS A 18 -6.68 -19.18 -3.71
N ALA A 19 -7.08 -20.44 -3.90
CA ALA A 19 -6.45 -21.35 -4.87
C ALA A 19 -6.70 -20.96 -6.34
N ASP A 20 -7.73 -20.17 -6.61
CA ASP A 20 -8.00 -19.62 -7.94
C ASP A 20 -7.17 -18.35 -8.12
N ASP A 21 -6.31 -18.33 -9.13
CA ASP A 21 -5.38 -17.23 -9.35
C ASP A 21 -6.11 -15.87 -9.35
N PHE A 22 -5.56 -14.93 -8.57
CA PHE A 22 -6.01 -13.55 -8.36
C PHE A 22 -7.15 -13.30 -7.36
N ARG A 23 -7.74 -14.32 -6.73
CA ARG A 23 -8.72 -14.10 -5.64
C ARG A 23 -8.02 -14.01 -4.28
N TYR A 24 -8.43 -13.03 -3.47
CA TYR A 24 -7.97 -12.90 -2.09
C TYR A 24 -9.06 -12.36 -1.17
N THR A 25 -8.93 -12.66 0.12
CA THR A 25 -9.75 -12.07 1.19
C THR A 25 -8.87 -11.16 2.04
N VAL A 26 -9.40 -9.99 2.37
CA VAL A 26 -8.81 -9.04 3.32
C VAL A 26 -9.54 -9.18 4.65
N VAL A 27 -8.80 -9.41 5.74
CA VAL A 27 -9.35 -9.62 7.09
C VAL A 27 -8.91 -8.49 8.01
N GLY A 28 -9.84 -7.94 8.80
CA GLY A 28 -9.55 -6.82 9.71
C GLY A 28 -9.12 -5.56 8.94
N ALA A 29 -9.95 -5.11 7.98
CA ALA A 29 -9.61 -3.98 7.11
C ALA A 29 -9.75 -2.63 7.82
N TYR A 30 -8.79 -1.72 7.55
CA TYR A 30 -8.74 -0.39 8.14
C TYR A 30 -8.92 0.71 7.09
N THR A 31 -9.86 1.62 7.35
CA THR A 31 -10.14 2.76 6.47
C THR A 31 -9.54 4.04 7.05
N GLY A 32 -8.26 4.28 6.75
CA GLY A 32 -7.56 5.53 7.08
C GLY A 32 -7.14 5.69 8.55
N ILE A 33 -7.63 4.84 9.46
CA ILE A 33 -7.25 4.84 10.88
C ILE A 33 -6.94 3.39 11.34
N TYR A 34 -5.82 3.22 12.03
CA TYR A 34 -5.45 2.01 12.77
C TYR A 34 -5.44 2.33 14.26
N PRO A 35 -6.48 1.92 15.02
CA PRO A 35 -6.56 2.22 16.43
C PRO A 35 -5.67 1.27 17.24
N VAL A 36 -4.95 1.80 18.21
CA VAL A 36 -4.25 1.02 19.25
C VAL A 36 -4.75 1.41 20.64
N SER A 37 -4.68 0.48 21.60
CA SER A 37 -5.11 0.73 22.98
C SER A 37 -4.13 1.62 23.75
N GLU A 38 -2.84 1.41 23.54
CA GLU A 38 -1.77 2.14 24.20
C GLU A 38 -0.48 2.08 23.38
N PHE A 39 0.44 2.99 23.67
CA PHE A 39 1.81 2.98 23.19
C PHE A 39 2.78 2.85 24.38
N PRO A 40 3.96 2.22 24.20
CA PRO A 40 4.40 1.54 22.98
C PRO A 40 3.67 0.21 22.77
N VAL A 41 3.49 -0.19 21.51
CA VAL A 41 2.89 -1.48 21.14
C VAL A 41 3.68 -2.15 20.02
N LEU A 42 3.80 -3.47 20.12
CA LEU A 42 4.34 -4.30 19.04
C LEU A 42 3.17 -4.90 18.26
N VAL A 43 2.93 -4.40 17.05
CA VAL A 43 1.91 -4.95 16.16
C VAL A 43 2.48 -6.25 15.57
N PRO A 44 1.88 -7.43 15.84
CA PRO A 44 2.44 -8.69 15.37
C PRO A 44 2.53 -8.76 13.85
N LYS A 45 1.54 -8.17 13.17
CA LYS A 45 1.40 -8.22 11.73
C LYS A 45 0.52 -7.07 11.22
N ILE A 46 0.94 -6.44 10.14
CA ILE A 46 0.11 -5.54 9.33
C ILE A 46 0.35 -5.83 7.85
N CYS A 47 -0.74 -5.99 7.12
CA CYS A 47 -0.78 -6.29 5.70
C CYS A 47 -1.23 -5.09 4.87
N PHE A 48 -0.64 -4.96 3.69
CA PHE A 48 -0.89 -3.91 2.72
C PHE A 48 -1.31 -4.58 1.41
N ASN A 49 -2.58 -4.47 1.05
CA ASN A 49 -3.03 -4.76 -0.31
C ASN A 49 -2.92 -3.45 -1.11
N ILE A 50 -1.95 -3.41 -2.01
CA ILE A 50 -1.51 -2.22 -2.73
C ILE A 50 -1.99 -2.36 -4.18
N GLU A 51 -2.76 -1.38 -4.64
CA GLU A 51 -3.22 -1.24 -6.01
C GLU A 51 -2.55 0.01 -6.60
N ILE A 52 -1.75 -0.17 -7.64
CA ILE A 52 -1.05 0.92 -8.33
C ILE A 52 -1.66 1.06 -9.73
N PHE A 53 -2.14 2.27 -10.03
CA PHE A 53 -2.73 2.61 -11.31
C PHE A 53 -1.71 3.44 -12.10
N ILE A 54 -1.15 2.83 -13.15
CA ILE A 54 -0.08 3.41 -13.96
C ILE A 54 -0.65 3.71 -15.35
N PRO A 55 -0.51 4.95 -15.86
CA PRO A 55 -0.84 5.25 -17.25
C PRO A 55 -0.04 4.35 -18.21
N ALA A 56 -0.69 3.73 -19.20
CA ALA A 56 -0.01 2.83 -20.15
C ALA A 56 1.06 3.52 -21.02
N ASP A 57 1.03 4.85 -21.10
CA ASP A 57 2.03 5.68 -21.77
C ASP A 57 3.21 6.08 -20.87
N TYR A 58 3.26 5.59 -19.62
CA TYR A 58 4.36 5.83 -18.70
C TYR A 58 5.57 4.92 -19.02
N GLU A 59 6.41 5.34 -19.96
CA GLU A 59 7.53 4.54 -20.50
C GLU A 59 8.52 4.03 -19.45
N ASP A 60 8.73 4.80 -18.38
CA ASP A 60 9.63 4.45 -17.28
C ASP A 60 9.22 3.12 -16.58
N PHE A 61 7.94 2.76 -16.58
CA PHE A 61 7.45 1.47 -16.05
C PHE A 61 8.01 0.27 -16.83
N TYR A 62 8.25 0.42 -18.13
CA TYR A 62 8.74 -0.64 -19.01
C TYR A 62 10.27 -0.67 -19.09
N ALA A 63 10.95 0.40 -18.67
CA ALA A 63 12.39 0.55 -18.86
C ALA A 63 13.20 0.42 -17.56
N LYS A 64 12.59 0.67 -16.40
CA LYS A 64 13.32 0.81 -15.13
C LYS A 64 12.62 0.09 -13.97
N PRO A 65 13.40 -0.46 -13.02
CA PRO A 65 12.83 -1.00 -11.79
C PRO A 65 12.09 0.09 -11.02
N LEU A 66 10.90 -0.25 -10.53
CA LEU A 66 10.15 0.59 -9.62
C LEU A 66 10.30 0.09 -8.19
N LYS A 67 10.45 1.00 -7.25
CA LYS A 67 10.54 0.66 -5.83
C LYS A 67 9.25 1.07 -5.12
N VAL A 68 8.57 0.10 -4.54
CA VAL A 68 7.38 0.30 -3.70
C VAL A 68 7.82 0.24 -2.24
N GLU A 69 7.72 1.36 -1.52
CA GLU A 69 8.19 1.49 -0.15
C GLU A 69 7.00 1.65 0.80
N VAL A 70 6.97 0.86 1.87
CA VAL A 70 6.14 1.16 3.04
C VAL A 70 6.94 2.09 3.95
N THR A 71 6.33 3.20 4.37
CA THR A 71 6.99 4.19 5.23
C THR A 71 6.22 4.41 6.53
N LYS A 72 6.95 4.64 7.63
CA LYS A 72 6.45 5.17 8.91
C LYS A 72 6.97 6.59 9.07
N ASP A 73 6.08 7.57 9.20
CA ASP A 73 6.44 9.00 9.28
C ASP A 73 7.48 9.41 8.24
N ASP A 74 7.22 9.01 7.00
CA ASP A 74 8.04 9.31 5.83
C ASP A 74 9.40 8.58 5.76
N GLU A 75 9.75 7.76 6.75
CA GLU A 75 10.92 6.88 6.74
C GLU A 75 10.59 5.48 6.22
N PRO A 76 11.34 4.92 5.25
CA PRO A 76 11.13 3.56 4.76
C PRO A 76 11.33 2.51 5.84
N VAL A 77 10.33 1.65 6.03
CA VAL A 77 10.38 0.49 6.95
C VAL A 77 10.44 -0.84 6.20
N SER A 78 10.00 -0.85 4.95
CA SER A 78 10.06 -2.03 4.08
C SER A 78 9.92 -1.63 2.62
N ASN A 79 10.36 -2.48 1.69
CA ASN A 79 10.23 -2.21 0.26
C ASN A 79 10.05 -3.49 -0.57
N ILE A 80 9.48 -3.32 -1.74
CA ILE A 80 9.37 -4.29 -2.83
C ILE A 80 9.97 -3.65 -4.08
N GLU A 81 10.83 -4.36 -4.78
CA GLU A 81 11.31 -3.96 -6.11
C GLU A 81 10.49 -4.66 -7.19
N MET A 82 9.86 -3.88 -8.06
CA MET A 82 9.16 -4.34 -9.25
C MET A 82 10.09 -4.21 -10.45
N GLN A 83 10.42 -5.34 -11.08
CA GLN A 83 11.21 -5.33 -12.30
C GLN A 83 10.38 -4.76 -13.47
N PRO A 84 11.04 -4.14 -14.46
CA PRO A 84 10.37 -3.74 -15.70
C PRO A 84 9.68 -4.94 -16.34
N VAL A 85 8.54 -4.68 -16.97
CA VAL A 85 7.79 -5.68 -17.73
C VAL A 85 7.87 -5.40 -19.23
N GLU A 86 7.82 -6.43 -20.06
CA GLU A 86 7.78 -6.25 -21.50
C GLU A 86 6.42 -5.69 -21.93
N LYS A 87 6.43 -4.60 -22.71
CA LYS A 87 5.21 -3.87 -23.10
C LYS A 87 4.16 -4.77 -23.77
N ASP A 88 4.60 -5.77 -24.53
CA ASP A 88 3.73 -6.69 -25.27
C ASP A 88 3.11 -7.79 -24.39
N THR A 89 3.53 -7.91 -23.13
CA THR A 89 3.07 -8.96 -22.20
C THR A 89 1.98 -8.50 -21.24
N VAL A 90 1.70 -7.20 -21.19
CA VAL A 90 0.80 -6.63 -20.18
C VAL A 90 -0.62 -6.54 -20.74
N PRO A 91 -1.62 -7.19 -20.11
CA PRO A 91 -3.01 -7.03 -20.51
C PRO A 91 -3.50 -5.62 -20.14
N PHE A 92 -3.95 -4.86 -21.14
CA PHE A 92 -4.55 -3.55 -20.93
C PHE A 92 -6.04 -3.69 -20.64
N PHE A 93 -6.51 -3.05 -19.56
CA PHE A 93 -7.94 -2.94 -19.26
C PHE A 93 -8.48 -1.63 -19.85
N GLY A 94 -9.51 -1.75 -20.71
CA GLY A 94 -10.20 -0.63 -21.34
C GLY A 94 -10.71 -0.98 -22.74
N SER A 95 -11.96 -0.62 -23.06
CA SER A 95 -12.52 -0.71 -24.41
C SER A 95 -12.79 0.69 -24.95
N GLY A 96 -12.32 0.99 -26.18
CA GLY A 96 -12.61 2.26 -26.86
C GLY A 96 -11.55 3.37 -26.69
N GLU A 97 -11.99 4.62 -26.81
CA GLU A 97 -11.16 5.86 -26.73
C GLU A 97 -10.68 6.19 -25.30
N GLU A 98 -11.04 5.38 -24.31
CA GLU A 98 -10.59 5.57 -22.93
C GLU A 98 -9.12 5.15 -22.76
N PRO A 99 -8.37 5.89 -21.94
CA PRO A 99 -6.96 5.62 -21.76
C PRO A 99 -6.69 4.34 -21.00
N GLN A 100 -5.88 3.50 -21.63
CA GLN A 100 -5.41 2.27 -21.04
C GLN A 100 -4.64 2.56 -19.74
N THR A 101 -5.10 1.94 -18.65
CA THR A 101 -4.47 2.02 -17.34
C THR A 101 -4.01 0.63 -16.95
N LEU A 102 -2.77 0.53 -16.53
CA LEU A 102 -2.21 -0.69 -15.96
C LEU A 102 -2.52 -0.71 -14.48
N VAL A 103 -3.01 -1.85 -14.00
CA VAL A 103 -3.30 -2.06 -12.58
C VAL A 103 -2.33 -3.12 -12.06
N CYS A 104 -1.43 -2.69 -11.18
CA CYS A 104 -0.54 -3.61 -10.46
C CYS A 104 -1.14 -3.86 -9.08
N ASN A 105 -1.34 -5.13 -8.73
CA ASN A 105 -1.77 -5.54 -7.41
C ASN A 105 -0.62 -6.25 -6.68
N LEU A 106 -0.27 -5.75 -5.49
CA LEU A 106 0.78 -6.29 -4.64
C LEU A 106 0.24 -6.54 -3.25
N HIS A 107 0.59 -7.69 -2.67
CA HIS A 107 0.34 -7.96 -1.25
C HIS A 107 1.67 -7.91 -0.52
N HIS A 108 1.77 -7.03 0.47
CA HIS A 108 2.95 -6.90 1.32
C HIS A 108 2.58 -7.08 2.79
N THR A 109 3.51 -7.60 3.58
CA THR A 109 3.31 -7.83 5.01
C THR A 109 4.52 -7.34 5.77
N VAL A 110 4.27 -6.56 6.83
CA VAL A 110 5.28 -6.19 7.82
C VAL A 110 4.93 -6.90 9.12
N ASN A 111 5.84 -7.73 9.62
CA ASN A 111 5.68 -8.45 10.88
C ASN A 111 6.46 -7.76 11.99
N TRP A 112 6.01 -7.95 13.23
CA TRP A 112 6.68 -7.45 14.44
C TRP A 112 6.98 -5.95 14.35
N PHE A 113 5.96 -5.17 14.04
CA PHE A 113 6.08 -3.76 13.72
C PHE A 113 5.97 -2.89 14.98
N PRO A 114 7.07 -2.27 15.45
CA PRO A 114 7.05 -1.48 16.67
C PRO A 114 6.45 -0.10 16.43
N LEU A 115 5.51 0.27 17.29
CA LEU A 115 4.87 1.57 17.32
C LEU A 115 5.07 2.21 18.69
N ASP A 116 5.84 3.28 18.72
CA ASP A 116 6.22 3.97 19.96
C ASP A 116 5.26 5.11 20.30
N GLN A 117 4.55 5.63 19.30
CA GLN A 117 3.63 6.75 19.37
C GLN A 117 2.71 6.76 18.13
N GLU A 118 1.76 7.68 18.12
CA GLU A 118 0.95 7.96 16.93
C GLU A 118 1.83 8.29 15.73
N CYS A 119 1.52 7.70 14.58
CA CYS A 119 2.32 7.84 13.37
C CYS A 119 1.45 7.72 12.11
N LYS A 120 2.06 7.95 10.95
CA LYS A 120 1.43 7.72 9.65
C LYS A 120 2.15 6.61 8.89
N LEU A 121 1.38 5.64 8.41
CA LEU A 121 1.86 4.66 7.45
C LEU A 121 1.42 5.05 6.05
N ARG A 122 2.33 4.90 5.07
CA ARG A 122 2.04 5.16 3.65
C ARG A 122 2.72 4.11 2.80
N VAL A 123 2.25 4.01 1.56
CA VAL A 123 2.99 3.39 0.47
C VAL A 123 3.46 4.47 -0.49
N ARG A 124 4.70 4.38 -0.92
CA ARG A 124 5.31 5.28 -1.91
C ARG A 124 5.83 4.48 -3.08
N LEU A 125 5.78 5.07 -4.25
CA LEU A 125 6.42 4.57 -5.46
C LEU A 125 7.57 5.51 -5.81
N SER A 126 8.75 4.95 -6.01
CA SER A 126 9.93 5.68 -6.45
C SER A 126 10.62 5.02 -7.62
N ILE A 127 11.33 5.83 -8.40
CA ILE A 127 12.14 5.43 -9.54
C ILE A 127 13.47 6.19 -9.47
N ASP A 128 14.59 5.49 -9.56
CA ASP A 128 15.93 6.08 -9.41
C ASP A 128 16.07 6.96 -8.14
N GLY A 129 15.34 6.61 -7.06
CA GLY A 129 15.32 7.37 -5.79
C GLY A 129 14.38 8.59 -5.77
N HIS A 130 13.69 8.89 -6.86
CA HIS A 130 12.70 9.97 -6.92
C HIS A 130 11.30 9.44 -6.65
N ILE A 131 10.58 10.06 -5.70
CA ILE A 131 9.18 9.72 -5.40
C ILE A 131 8.30 10.22 -6.55
N ILE A 132 7.57 9.31 -7.18
CA ILE A 132 6.67 9.60 -8.31
C ILE A 132 5.19 9.49 -7.93
N ALA A 133 4.86 8.77 -6.86
CA ALA A 133 3.51 8.72 -6.30
C ALA A 133 3.53 8.28 -4.83
N GLN A 134 2.47 8.61 -4.10
CA GLN A 134 2.26 8.18 -2.72
C GLN A 134 0.77 7.96 -2.44
N SER A 135 0.46 7.00 -1.56
CA SER A 135 -0.90 6.74 -1.10
C SER A 135 -1.35 7.76 -0.07
N GLU A 136 -2.67 7.78 0.17
CA GLU A 136 -3.20 8.34 1.42
C GLU A 136 -2.65 7.59 2.64
N PRO A 137 -2.49 8.27 3.79
CA PRO A 137 -1.90 7.66 4.97
C PRO A 137 -2.93 6.85 5.76
N LEU A 138 -2.49 5.74 6.35
CA LEU A 138 -3.13 5.15 7.52
C LEU A 138 -2.62 5.89 8.76
N LYS A 139 -3.51 6.53 9.50
CA LYS A 139 -3.17 7.17 10.78
C LYS A 139 -3.24 6.13 11.88
N VAL A 140 -2.12 5.88 12.54
CA VAL A 140 -2.11 5.08 13.78
C VAL A 140 -2.41 6.03 14.94
N ILE A 141 -3.47 5.76 15.69
CA ILE A 141 -3.92 6.61 16.79
C ILE A 141 -4.12 5.81 18.07
N GLN A 142 -3.94 6.45 19.23
CA GLN A 142 -4.34 5.85 20.49
C GLN A 142 -5.84 6.10 20.73
N LEU A 143 -6.60 5.07 21.07
CA LEU A 143 -7.98 5.24 21.50
C LEU A 143 -8.03 5.99 22.82
N ALA A 144 -8.90 7.01 22.93
CA ALA A 144 -9.18 7.64 24.21
C ALA A 144 -9.83 6.60 25.13
N ASN A 145 -9.26 6.37 26.31
CA ASN A 145 -9.87 5.52 27.33
C ASN A 145 -11.12 6.23 27.89
N ASP A 146 -12.28 5.98 27.31
CA ASP A 146 -13.54 6.36 27.94
C ASP A 146 -13.84 5.42 29.12
N GLN A 147 -13.54 5.97 30.30
CA GLN A 147 -14.12 5.70 31.62
C GLN A 147 -13.71 4.41 32.36
N LYS A 148 -12.99 4.65 33.46
CA LYS A 148 -12.78 3.74 34.59
C LYS A 148 -14.11 3.06 34.98
N PRO A 149 -14.11 1.76 35.34
CA PRO A 149 -15.24 1.20 36.06
C PRO A 149 -15.42 2.02 37.35
N VAL A 150 -16.60 2.62 37.50
CA VAL A 150 -17.03 3.16 38.79
C VAL A 150 -17.21 1.95 39.70
N ASN A 151 -16.35 1.85 40.71
CA ASN A 151 -16.49 0.89 41.82
C ASN A 151 -17.80 1.11 42.57
#